data_AF-C5M1B0-F1
#
_entry.id   AF-C5M1B0-F1
#
_cell.length_a   1.000
_cell.length_b   1.000
_cell.length_c   1.000
_cell.angle_alpha   90.00
_cell.angle_beta   90.00
_cell.angle_gamma   90.00
#
_symmetry.space_group_name_H-M   'P 1'
#
loop_
_entity.id
_entity.type
_entity.pdbx_description
1 polymer ?
#
loop_
_entity_poly.entity_id
_entity_poly.type
_entity_poly.pdbx_seq_one_letter_code
_entity_poly.pdbx_strand_id
1 'polypeptide(L)'
;MKAERKSFGEDYTEFDLHGYSCQLAEETMIGAFSQPVHINVQTEESKAKLEQHYFTFVIGRGKHSNTKMAVDLSKAVADGLRQAGLQESRHACKDERGTFKIIADKDIATKVLKVYPVMDIQVAEASDVSSDDEESVEKELERLQELTKESLTLRGLSHAIVETRCLAGNLTEDQKLYLGHDLSEVFKTLFEAFRKEIESPTFVCTEEDKEAAMELLQLELNRAKVLPHISDLQQRLQKIEPSEPGPVLKERRKALKMRQKQLDELEDVWDRSSHGRFKFPSVEAMTKHSNRMEEVRKEIDSINERIDYLLDFKE
;
A
#
# COMPACT_ATOMS: atom_id res chain seq x y z
N MET A 1 15.87 -21.27 6.43
CA MET A 1 15.10 -21.16 5.16
C MET A 1 13.79 -20.45 5.47
N LYS A 2 13.37 -19.49 4.66
CA LYS A 2 12.15 -18.70 4.88
C LYS A 2 10.95 -19.45 4.30
N ALA A 3 9.93 -19.74 5.11
CA ALA A 3 8.66 -20.27 4.61
C ALA A 3 7.97 -19.21 3.75
N GLU A 4 7.57 -19.57 2.52
CA GLU A 4 6.81 -18.69 1.64
C GLU A 4 5.33 -18.68 2.07
N ARG A 5 4.82 -17.51 2.44
CA ARG A 5 3.41 -17.29 2.76
C ARG A 5 2.63 -16.99 1.47
N LYS A 6 1.52 -17.70 1.27
CA LYS A 6 0.48 -17.31 0.30
C LYS A 6 -0.82 -17.13 1.07
N SER A 7 -1.37 -15.92 1.06
CA SER A 7 -2.71 -15.61 1.56
C SER A 7 -3.72 -15.86 0.44
N PHE A 8 -4.71 -16.71 0.70
CA PHE A 8 -5.97 -16.75 -0.05
C PHE A 8 -7.06 -16.36 0.93
N GLY A 9 -7.96 -15.48 0.50
CA GLY A 9 -8.96 -14.81 1.34
C GLY A 9 -9.74 -15.75 2.25
N GLU A 10 -9.56 -15.52 3.55
CA GLU A 10 -10.32 -15.89 4.76
C GLU A 10 -9.31 -15.83 5.93
N ASP A 11 -9.76 -15.56 7.17
CA ASP A 11 -8.93 -15.29 8.36
C ASP A 11 -8.06 -16.49 8.83
N TYR A 12 -7.14 -16.97 7.99
CA TYR A 12 -6.19 -18.02 8.32
C TYR A 12 -4.86 -17.82 7.59
N THR A 13 -3.78 -18.21 8.24
CA THR A 13 -2.44 -18.20 7.63
C THR A 13 -2.11 -19.61 7.13
N GLU A 14 -1.90 -19.77 5.82
CA GLU A 14 -1.44 -21.02 5.20
C GLU A 14 0.09 -21.11 5.19
N PHE A 15 0.63 -22.23 5.68
CA PHE A 15 2.06 -22.55 5.60
C PHE A 15 2.25 -23.86 4.83
N ASP A 16 3.00 -23.81 3.73
CA ASP A 16 3.40 -25.02 2.99
C ASP A 16 4.62 -25.65 3.67
N LEU A 17 4.50 -26.91 4.08
CA LEU A 17 5.60 -27.68 4.67
C LEU A 17 6.37 -28.49 3.61
N HIS A 18 6.17 -28.22 2.33
CA HIS A 18 6.95 -28.84 1.26
C HIS A 18 8.46 -28.60 1.46
N GLY A 19 9.24 -29.69 1.41
CA GLY A 19 10.70 -29.64 1.58
C GLY A 19 11.21 -29.78 3.02
N TYR A 20 10.33 -29.85 4.02
CA TYR A 20 10.74 -30.15 5.40
C TYR A 20 11.05 -31.64 5.56
N SER A 21 12.12 -31.97 6.28
CA SER A 21 12.31 -33.32 6.81
C SER A 21 11.32 -33.58 7.94
N CYS A 22 10.99 -34.86 8.19
CA CYS A 22 10.07 -35.23 9.29
C CYS A 22 10.55 -34.67 10.63
N GLN A 23 11.85 -34.82 10.92
CA GLN A 23 12.46 -34.31 12.15
C GLN A 23 12.35 -32.79 12.26
N LEU A 24 12.67 -32.05 11.19
CA LEU A 24 12.61 -30.59 11.23
C LEU A 24 11.18 -30.08 11.41
N ALA A 25 10.21 -30.75 10.77
CA ALA A 25 8.80 -30.39 10.91
C ALA A 25 8.30 -30.64 12.36
N GLU A 26 8.70 -31.75 12.97
CA GLU A 26 8.40 -32.07 14.37
C GLU A 26 9.00 -31.01 15.32
N GLU A 27 10.30 -30.73 15.21
CA GLU A 27 11.00 -29.73 16.02
C GLU A 27 10.40 -28.32 15.85
N THR A 28 9.99 -27.97 14.64
CA THR A 28 9.35 -26.67 14.34
C THR A 28 8.01 -26.54 15.07
N MET A 29 7.19 -27.60 15.08
CA MET A 29 5.90 -27.58 15.80
C MET A 29 6.09 -27.48 17.31
N ILE A 30 7.06 -28.20 17.86
CA ILE A 30 7.41 -28.12 19.28
C ILE A 30 7.86 -26.70 19.63
N GLY A 31 8.80 -26.14 18.88
CA GLY A 31 9.32 -24.79 19.13
C GLY A 31 8.26 -23.70 19.00
N ALA A 32 7.35 -23.83 18.04
CA ALA A 32 6.32 -22.82 17.77
C ALA A 32 5.15 -22.84 18.77
N PHE A 33 4.82 -24.00 19.35
CA PHE A 33 3.57 -24.17 20.10
C PHE A 33 3.73 -24.71 21.52
N SER A 34 4.95 -24.96 21.99
CA SER A 34 5.21 -25.44 23.36
C SER A 34 4.95 -24.39 24.45
N GLN A 35 4.82 -23.13 24.06
CA GLN A 35 4.43 -22.03 24.93
C GLN A 35 3.20 -21.34 24.36
N PRO A 36 2.36 -20.70 25.20
CA PRO A 36 1.31 -19.82 24.72
C PRO A 36 1.86 -18.79 23.73
N VAL A 37 1.14 -18.57 22.64
CA VAL A 37 1.49 -17.52 21.69
C VAL A 37 1.14 -16.18 22.32
N HIS A 38 2.16 -15.47 22.81
CA HIS A 38 2.00 -14.15 23.40
C HIS A 38 1.82 -13.10 22.31
N ILE A 39 0.72 -12.36 22.37
CA ILE A 39 0.39 -11.30 21.41
C ILE A 39 -0.06 -10.08 22.21
N ASN A 40 0.65 -8.97 22.02
CA ASN A 40 0.22 -7.68 22.54
C ASN A 40 -0.60 -6.97 21.47
N VAL A 41 -1.81 -6.56 21.82
CA VAL A 41 -2.70 -5.78 20.95
C VAL A 41 -3.03 -4.44 21.60
N GLN A 42 -3.32 -3.43 20.81
CA GLN A 42 -3.63 -2.10 21.32
C GLN A 42 -5.14 -1.86 21.50
N THR A 43 -6.00 -2.66 20.84
CA THR A 43 -7.46 -2.49 20.89
C THR A 43 -8.18 -3.80 21.24
N GLU A 44 -9.31 -3.66 21.94
CA GLU A 44 -10.21 -4.79 22.27
C GLU A 44 -10.83 -5.41 21.01
N GLU A 45 -11.03 -4.65 19.92
CA GLU A 45 -11.52 -5.20 18.65
C GLU A 45 -10.50 -6.13 17.98
N SER A 46 -9.22 -5.73 17.99
CA SER A 46 -8.13 -6.57 17.47
C SER A 46 -7.93 -7.82 18.31
N LYS A 47 -8.11 -7.71 19.64
CA LYS A 47 -8.15 -8.87 20.53
C LYS A 47 -9.26 -9.84 20.12
N ALA A 48 -10.49 -9.36 19.97
CA ALA A 48 -11.65 -10.19 19.61
C ALA A 48 -11.50 -10.89 18.25
N LYS A 49 -10.79 -10.27 17.30
CA LYS A 49 -10.45 -10.89 16.01
C LYS A 49 -9.38 -11.98 16.17
N LEU A 50 -8.29 -11.69 16.88
CA LEU A 50 -7.20 -12.66 17.09
C LEU A 50 -7.61 -13.86 17.95
N GLU A 51 -8.53 -13.66 18.89
CA GLU A 51 -9.18 -14.73 19.66
C GLU A 51 -9.97 -15.71 18.78
N GLN A 52 -10.20 -15.41 17.50
CA GLN A 52 -10.82 -16.32 16.54
C GLN A 52 -9.82 -16.95 15.55
N HIS A 53 -8.55 -16.52 15.58
CA HIS A 53 -7.55 -16.90 14.59
C HIS A 53 -7.00 -18.31 14.78
N TYR A 54 -6.66 -18.98 13.68
CA TYR A 54 -6.04 -20.31 13.67
C TYR A 54 -5.00 -20.45 12.56
N PHE A 55 -4.08 -21.39 12.73
CA PHE A 55 -3.01 -21.65 11.76
C PHE A 55 -3.35 -22.85 10.89
N THR A 56 -3.11 -22.73 9.59
CA THR A 56 -3.34 -23.82 8.62
C THR A 56 -2.01 -24.22 7.99
N PHE A 57 -1.67 -25.51 8.03
CA PHE A 57 -0.48 -26.05 7.39
C PHE A 57 -0.90 -27.03 6.30
N VAL A 58 -0.33 -26.87 5.11
CA VAL A 58 -0.58 -27.76 3.98
C VAL A 58 0.58 -28.73 3.84
N ILE A 59 0.24 -30.02 3.80
CA ILE A 59 1.18 -31.12 3.71
C ILE A 59 0.96 -31.82 2.38
N GLY A 60 1.98 -31.81 1.51
CA GLY A 60 2.01 -32.62 0.29
C GLY A 60 1.70 -31.90 -1.02
N ARG A 61 1.79 -30.56 -1.11
CA ARG A 61 1.76 -29.86 -2.42
C ARG A 61 3.03 -30.18 -3.22
N GLY A 62 2.88 -30.48 -4.52
CA GLY A 62 3.98 -30.61 -5.49
C GLY A 62 3.95 -31.87 -6.37
N LYS A 63 4.40 -31.74 -7.64
CA LYS A 63 4.51 -32.82 -8.66
C LYS A 63 5.38 -34.01 -8.23
N HIS A 64 6.11 -33.89 -7.12
CA HIS A 64 7.03 -34.90 -6.57
C HIS A 64 6.68 -35.29 -5.12
N SER A 65 5.49 -34.94 -4.64
CA SER A 65 4.96 -35.38 -3.34
C SER A 65 4.77 -36.90 -3.36
N ASN A 66 5.78 -37.63 -2.91
CA ASN A 66 5.71 -39.07 -2.80
C ASN A 66 4.73 -39.38 -1.65
N THR A 67 3.61 -40.07 -1.92
CA THR A 67 2.49 -40.27 -0.98
C THR A 67 2.94 -40.80 0.39
N LYS A 68 4.01 -41.62 0.43
CA LYS A 68 4.62 -42.10 1.67
C LYS A 68 5.25 -40.99 2.51
N MET A 69 6.00 -40.07 1.89
CA MET A 69 6.59 -38.93 2.60
C MET A 69 5.53 -37.96 3.15
N ALA A 70 4.41 -37.78 2.44
CA ALA A 70 3.30 -36.96 2.94
C ALA A 70 2.62 -37.59 4.17
N VAL A 71 2.54 -38.93 4.23
CA VAL A 71 2.04 -39.66 5.41
C VAL A 71 3.00 -39.50 6.59
N ASP A 72 4.29 -39.70 6.37
CA ASP A 72 5.32 -39.60 7.42
C ASP A 72 5.43 -38.16 7.96
N LEU A 73 5.39 -37.16 7.07
CA LEU A 73 5.42 -35.74 7.45
C LEU A 73 4.17 -35.34 8.24
N SER A 74 2.99 -35.80 7.83
CA SER A 74 1.74 -35.58 8.57
C SER A 74 1.78 -36.20 9.97
N LYS A 75 2.46 -37.34 10.13
CA LYS A 75 2.64 -37.96 11.43
C LYS A 75 3.64 -37.15 12.29
N ALA A 76 4.79 -36.77 11.73
CA ALA A 76 5.82 -36.02 12.45
C ALA A 76 5.32 -34.66 12.97
N VAL A 77 4.52 -33.96 12.17
CA VAL A 77 3.89 -32.70 12.57
C VAL A 77 2.86 -32.92 13.69
N ALA A 78 2.05 -33.97 13.61
CA ALA A 78 1.10 -34.32 14.68
C ALA A 78 1.83 -34.70 15.98
N ASP A 79 2.90 -35.47 15.88
CA ASP A 79 3.72 -35.89 17.01
C ASP A 79 4.38 -34.67 17.68
N GLY A 80 4.89 -33.72 16.89
CA GLY A 80 5.44 -32.46 17.40
C GLY A 80 4.41 -31.59 18.12
N LEU A 81 3.19 -31.48 17.58
CA LEU A 81 2.10 -30.74 18.26
C LEU A 81 1.65 -31.42 19.56
N ARG A 82 1.60 -32.75 19.60
CA ARG A 82 1.32 -33.48 20.85
C ARG A 82 2.42 -33.26 21.88
N GLN A 83 3.68 -33.25 21.47
CA GLN A 83 4.83 -32.93 22.34
C GLN A 83 4.81 -31.47 22.82
N ALA A 84 4.29 -30.56 22.00
CA ALA A 84 4.02 -29.17 22.38
C ALA A 84 2.86 -29.02 23.38
N GLY A 85 2.13 -30.10 23.69
CA GLY A 85 1.03 -30.12 24.64
C GLY A 85 -0.36 -29.91 24.05
N LEU A 86 -0.50 -29.91 22.72
CA LEU A 86 -1.80 -29.77 22.05
C LEU A 86 -2.50 -31.12 21.88
N GLN A 87 -3.83 -31.10 21.90
CA GLN A 87 -4.67 -32.30 21.74
C GLN A 87 -5.24 -32.42 20.34
N GLU A 88 -5.17 -33.63 19.76
CA GLU A 88 -5.80 -33.90 18.46
C GLU A 88 -7.32 -34.12 18.64
N SER A 89 -8.13 -33.28 18.01
CA SER A 89 -9.59 -33.37 18.02
C SER A 89 -10.13 -33.38 16.60
N ARG A 90 -11.05 -34.30 16.27
CA ARG A 90 -11.71 -34.33 14.95
C ARG A 90 -12.62 -33.13 14.73
N HIS A 91 -13.10 -32.52 15.82
CA HIS A 91 -14.05 -31.42 15.82
C HIS A 91 -13.41 -30.09 16.22
N ALA A 92 -12.07 -30.04 16.33
CA ALA A 92 -11.33 -28.85 16.72
C ALA A 92 -11.86 -27.60 16.01
N CYS A 93 -12.22 -26.59 16.80
CA CYS A 93 -12.76 -25.33 16.34
C CYS A 93 -12.10 -24.17 17.09
N LYS A 94 -12.47 -22.93 16.74
CA LYS A 94 -11.90 -21.71 17.33
C LYS A 94 -12.11 -21.61 18.85
N ASP A 95 -13.14 -22.27 19.38
CA ASP A 95 -13.48 -22.27 20.80
C ASP A 95 -12.69 -23.33 21.60
N GLU A 96 -12.03 -24.28 20.92
CA GLU A 96 -11.23 -25.36 21.52
C GLU A 96 -9.73 -25.05 21.42
N ARG A 97 -9.25 -24.07 22.18
CA ARG A 97 -7.82 -23.70 22.22
C ARG A 97 -6.95 -24.81 22.80
N GLY A 98 -5.72 -24.91 22.31
CA GLY A 98 -4.81 -26.01 22.60
C GLY A 98 -5.13 -27.30 21.82
N THR A 99 -5.86 -27.20 20.71
CA THR A 99 -6.23 -28.38 19.89
C THR A 99 -5.77 -28.26 18.45
N PHE A 100 -5.71 -29.39 17.75
CA PHE A 100 -5.48 -29.41 16.31
C PHE A 100 -6.30 -30.50 15.62
N LYS A 101 -6.50 -30.36 14.31
CA LYS A 101 -7.14 -31.38 13.47
C LYS A 101 -6.45 -31.55 12.14
N ILE A 102 -6.39 -32.79 11.67
CA ILE A 102 -5.89 -33.13 10.33
C ILE A 102 -7.09 -33.46 9.45
N ILE A 103 -7.23 -32.72 8.36
CA ILE A 103 -8.25 -32.90 7.34
C ILE A 103 -7.57 -33.49 6.12
N ALA A 104 -8.05 -34.65 5.67
CA ALA A 104 -7.69 -35.17 4.36
C ALA A 104 -8.53 -34.43 3.32
N ASP A 105 -7.88 -33.70 2.42
CA ASP A 105 -8.56 -33.22 1.21
C ASP A 105 -8.74 -34.41 0.27
N LYS A 106 -9.96 -34.60 -0.24
CA LYS A 106 -10.30 -35.75 -1.09
C LYS A 106 -9.93 -35.50 -2.55
N ASP A 107 -9.86 -34.24 -2.97
CA ASP A 107 -9.72 -33.86 -4.38
C ASP A 107 -8.27 -33.66 -4.81
N ILE A 108 -7.40 -33.39 -3.84
CA ILE A 108 -5.97 -33.20 -4.02
C ILE A 108 -5.33 -34.09 -2.94
N ALA A 109 -4.30 -34.87 -3.25
CA ALA A 109 -3.61 -35.74 -2.28
C ALA A 109 -2.82 -34.96 -1.21
N THR A 110 -3.44 -33.94 -0.63
CA THR A 110 -2.95 -32.99 0.34
C THR A 110 -3.68 -33.18 1.65
N LYS A 111 -2.91 -33.12 2.74
CA LYS A 111 -3.48 -33.06 4.08
C LYS A 111 -3.38 -31.62 4.58
N VAL A 112 -4.45 -31.14 5.17
CA VAL A 112 -4.53 -29.82 5.78
C VAL A 112 -4.58 -29.99 7.28
N LEU A 113 -3.64 -29.39 7.97
CA LEU A 113 -3.58 -29.38 9.43
C LEU A 113 -4.04 -28.00 9.92
N LYS A 114 -5.08 -27.98 10.75
CA LYS A 114 -5.52 -26.76 11.43
C LYS A 114 -5.10 -26.82 12.90
N VAL A 115 -4.45 -25.77 13.39
CA VAL A 115 -3.94 -25.65 14.75
C VAL A 115 -4.60 -24.45 15.42
N TYR A 116 -5.21 -24.70 16.58
CA TYR A 116 -5.82 -23.72 17.45
C TYR A 116 -4.95 -23.60 18.70
N PRO A 117 -3.86 -22.80 18.67
CA PRO A 117 -2.92 -22.77 19.78
C PRO A 117 -3.52 -22.05 20.98
N VAL A 118 -2.96 -22.29 22.16
CA VAL A 118 -3.19 -21.43 23.32
C VAL A 118 -2.56 -20.08 23.03
N MET A 119 -3.37 -19.01 23.12
CA MET A 119 -2.91 -17.64 22.89
C MET A 119 -3.04 -16.87 24.19
N ASP A 120 -2.04 -16.05 24.51
CA ASP A 120 -2.09 -15.07 25.57
C ASP A 120 -2.13 -13.69 24.92
N ILE A 121 -3.34 -13.16 24.73
CA ILE A 121 -3.57 -11.89 24.05
C ILE A 121 -3.79 -10.81 25.10
N GLN A 122 -2.81 -9.95 25.27
CA GLN A 122 -2.85 -8.85 26.23
C GLN A 122 -3.14 -7.54 25.51
N VAL A 123 -4.06 -6.75 26.04
CA VAL A 123 -4.23 -5.37 25.59
C VAL A 123 -3.16 -4.54 26.29
N ALA A 124 -2.24 -3.95 25.54
CA ALA A 124 -1.23 -3.08 26.12
C ALA A 124 -1.91 -1.86 26.74
N GLU A 125 -1.77 -1.68 28.06
CA GLU A 125 -2.14 -0.42 28.71
C GLU A 125 -1.28 0.68 28.10
N ALA A 126 -1.93 1.70 27.55
CA ALA A 126 -1.31 2.79 26.81
C ALA A 126 -0.07 3.35 27.56
N SER A 127 1.11 2.93 27.10
CA SER A 127 2.33 3.66 27.38
C SER A 127 2.33 4.86 26.44
N ASP A 128 2.40 6.07 27.01
CA ASP A 128 2.58 7.37 26.33
C ASP A 128 3.83 7.36 25.41
N VAL A 129 3.72 6.70 24.27
CA VAL A 129 4.66 6.76 23.15
C VAL A 129 3.87 7.33 21.98
N SER A 130 3.81 8.66 21.94
CA SER A 130 3.26 9.54 20.88
C SER A 130 2.31 8.86 19.89
N SER A 131 1.02 8.86 20.22
CA SER A 131 -0.09 8.35 19.40
C SER A 131 -0.37 9.13 18.11
N ASP A 132 0.36 10.21 17.83
CA ASP A 132 0.11 11.03 16.63
C ASP A 132 0.66 10.38 15.34
N ASP A 133 1.66 9.48 15.42
CA ASP A 133 2.30 8.91 14.22
C ASP A 133 1.64 7.59 13.74
N GLU A 134 1.12 6.73 14.62
CA GLU A 134 0.54 5.42 14.22
C GLU A 134 -0.87 5.56 13.63
N GLU A 135 -1.71 6.44 14.20
CA GLU A 135 -3.03 6.76 13.64
C GLU A 135 -2.91 7.44 12.26
N SER A 136 -1.77 8.10 11.99
CA SER A 136 -1.47 8.71 10.69
C SER A 136 -1.15 7.67 9.62
N VAL A 137 -0.50 6.55 9.95
CA VAL A 137 -0.07 5.55 8.98
C VAL A 137 -1.23 4.69 8.49
N GLU A 138 -2.14 4.29 9.38
CA GLU A 138 -3.34 3.53 9.01
C GLU A 138 -4.30 4.39 8.19
N LYS A 139 -4.51 5.66 8.56
CA LYS A 139 -5.30 6.61 7.75
C LYS A 139 -4.70 6.85 6.36
N GLU A 140 -3.38 6.95 6.26
CA GLU A 140 -2.72 7.11 4.97
C GLU A 140 -2.82 5.83 4.12
N LEU A 141 -2.76 4.66 4.75
CA LEU A 141 -3.02 3.38 4.08
C LEU A 141 -4.47 3.30 3.56
N GLU A 142 -5.46 3.68 4.36
CA GLU A 142 -6.86 3.73 3.95
C GLU A 142 -7.06 4.68 2.77
N ARG A 143 -6.47 5.89 2.82
CA ARG A 143 -6.46 6.84 1.70
C ARG A 143 -5.86 6.21 0.44
N LEU A 144 -4.69 5.56 0.55
CA LEU A 144 -4.05 4.90 -0.60
C LEU A 144 -4.89 3.72 -1.13
N GLN A 145 -5.61 3.01 -0.27
CA GLN A 145 -6.56 1.97 -0.68
C GLN A 145 -7.77 2.55 -1.41
N GLU A 146 -8.29 3.71 -0.99
CA GLU A 146 -9.37 4.39 -1.70
C GLU A 146 -8.93 4.83 -3.10
N LEU A 147 -7.72 5.36 -3.25
CA LEU A 147 -7.12 5.72 -4.53
C LEU A 147 -7.03 4.54 -5.51
N THR A 148 -6.96 3.29 -5.02
CA THR A 148 -6.98 2.11 -5.92
C THR A 148 -8.35 1.86 -6.58
N LYS A 149 -9.42 2.48 -6.08
CA LYS A 149 -10.79 2.36 -6.59
C LYS A 149 -11.14 3.45 -7.59
N GLU A 150 -10.34 4.50 -7.67
CA GLU A 150 -10.55 5.66 -8.54
C GLU A 150 -9.85 5.49 -9.91
N SER A 151 -10.37 6.16 -10.94
CA SER A 151 -9.72 6.21 -12.26
C SER A 151 -8.67 7.32 -12.28
N LEU A 152 -7.45 6.98 -11.89
CA LEU A 152 -6.33 7.92 -11.81
C LEU A 152 -5.60 8.11 -13.14
N THR A 153 -5.14 9.33 -13.40
CA THR A 153 -4.22 9.64 -14.52
C THR A 153 -2.85 8.99 -14.32
N LEU A 154 -2.02 8.92 -15.37
CA LEU A 154 -0.67 8.37 -15.27
C LEU A 154 0.18 9.07 -14.20
N ARG A 155 0.04 10.39 -14.08
CA ARG A 155 0.67 11.18 -13.02
C ARG A 155 0.14 10.83 -11.63
N GLY A 156 -1.19 10.73 -11.48
CA GLY A 156 -1.82 10.33 -10.21
C GLY A 156 -1.37 8.95 -9.75
N LEU A 157 -1.34 7.99 -10.67
CA LEU A 157 -0.81 6.65 -10.43
C LEU A 157 0.67 6.69 -10.05
N SER A 158 1.47 7.51 -10.72
CA SER A 158 2.91 7.65 -10.42
C SER A 158 3.13 8.16 -9.01
N HIS A 159 2.40 9.20 -8.61
CA HIS A 159 2.47 9.77 -7.26
C HIS A 159 2.01 8.76 -6.20
N ALA A 160 0.85 8.13 -6.38
CA ALA A 160 0.31 7.16 -5.42
C ALA A 160 1.26 5.96 -5.22
N ILE A 161 1.92 5.50 -6.29
CA ILE A 161 2.95 4.46 -6.20
C ILE A 161 4.15 4.93 -5.37
N VAL A 162 4.66 6.15 -5.61
CA VAL A 162 5.77 6.71 -4.82
C VAL A 162 5.37 6.88 -3.36
N GLU A 163 4.18 7.43 -3.07
CA GLU A 163 3.64 7.58 -1.71
C GLU A 163 3.57 6.22 -1.00
N THR A 164 3.04 5.19 -1.65
CA THR A 164 3.00 3.82 -1.13
C THR A 164 4.40 3.29 -0.79
N ARG A 165 5.39 3.57 -1.64
CA ARG A 165 6.78 3.15 -1.41
C ARG A 165 7.43 3.92 -0.26
N CYS A 166 7.16 5.22 -0.13
CA CYS A 166 7.64 6.04 0.97
C CYS A 166 7.05 5.55 2.30
N LEU A 167 5.74 5.29 2.34
CA LEU A 167 5.05 4.75 3.50
C LEU A 167 5.67 3.41 3.91
N ALA A 168 5.86 2.48 2.97
CA ALA A 168 6.51 1.19 3.23
C ALA A 168 7.96 1.31 3.72
N GLY A 169 8.68 2.36 3.31
CA GLY A 169 10.05 2.64 3.75
C GLY A 169 10.13 3.20 5.17
N ASN A 170 9.08 3.90 5.61
CA ASN A 170 8.99 4.54 6.92
C ASN A 170 8.39 3.64 8.00
N LEU A 171 7.81 2.49 7.63
CA LEU A 171 7.25 1.55 8.60
C LEU A 171 8.32 0.99 9.56
N THR A 172 7.94 0.85 10.83
CA THR A 172 8.70 0.06 11.81
C THR A 172 8.65 -1.43 11.47
N GLU A 173 9.54 -2.24 12.06
CA GLU A 173 9.54 -3.70 11.80
C GLU A 173 8.23 -4.36 12.24
N ASP A 174 7.64 -3.88 13.34
CA ASP A 174 6.34 -4.37 13.82
C ASP A 174 5.21 -3.95 12.88
N GLN A 175 5.18 -2.70 12.41
CA GLN A 175 4.19 -2.26 11.43
C GLN A 175 4.30 -3.00 10.09
N LYS A 176 5.51 -3.38 9.65
CA LYS A 176 5.69 -4.20 8.45
C LYS A 176 5.06 -5.58 8.57
N LEU A 177 4.95 -6.14 9.78
CA LEU A 177 4.28 -7.42 10.01
C LEU A 177 2.77 -7.32 9.77
N TYR A 178 2.15 -6.19 10.10
CA TYR A 178 0.70 -5.98 10.00
C TYR A 178 0.30 -5.33 8.67
N LEU A 179 0.90 -4.19 8.32
CA LEU A 179 0.51 -3.35 7.18
C LEU A 179 1.30 -3.67 5.89
N GLY A 180 2.40 -4.44 6.01
CA GLY A 180 3.28 -4.71 4.87
C GLY A 180 2.60 -5.53 3.76
N HIS A 181 1.62 -6.38 4.11
CA HIS A 181 0.82 -7.10 3.13
C HIS A 181 -0.08 -6.13 2.35
N ASP A 182 -0.82 -5.30 3.07
CA ASP A 182 -1.80 -4.39 2.49
C ASP A 182 -1.12 -3.34 1.61
N LEU A 183 0.01 -2.77 2.06
CA LEU A 183 0.84 -1.90 1.21
C LEU A 183 1.37 -2.61 -0.02
N SER A 184 1.71 -3.91 0.09
CA SER A 184 2.12 -4.68 -1.08
C SER A 184 0.97 -4.92 -2.05
N GLU A 185 -0.26 -5.07 -1.57
CA GLU A 185 -1.44 -5.21 -2.43
C GLU A 185 -1.81 -3.88 -3.08
N VAL A 186 -1.85 -2.79 -2.32
CA VAL A 186 -2.04 -1.42 -2.84
C VAL A 186 -1.02 -1.12 -3.92
N PHE A 187 0.26 -1.38 -3.66
CA PHE A 187 1.32 -1.20 -4.66
C PHE A 187 1.06 -2.04 -5.92
N LYS A 188 0.72 -3.33 -5.78
CA LYS A 188 0.46 -4.20 -6.93
C LYS A 188 -0.72 -3.68 -7.76
N THR A 189 -1.80 -3.26 -7.12
CA THR A 189 -3.00 -2.75 -7.78
C THR A 189 -2.71 -1.46 -8.53
N LEU A 190 -2.06 -0.48 -7.88
CA LEU A 190 -1.66 0.78 -8.51
C LEU A 190 -0.67 0.56 -9.65
N PHE A 191 0.30 -0.33 -9.47
CA PHE A 191 1.30 -0.62 -10.50
C PHE A 191 0.70 -1.35 -11.71
N GLU A 192 -0.28 -2.24 -11.48
CA GLU A 192 -1.02 -2.90 -12.56
C GLU A 192 -1.93 -1.91 -13.30
N ALA A 193 -2.57 -0.97 -12.60
CA ALA A 193 -3.33 0.11 -13.22
C ALA A 193 -2.42 1.02 -14.07
N PHE A 194 -1.27 1.43 -13.52
CA PHE A 194 -0.24 2.19 -14.24
C PHE A 194 0.23 1.48 -15.50
N ARG A 195 0.49 0.18 -15.40
CA ARG A 195 0.87 -0.66 -16.54
C ARG A 195 -0.22 -0.67 -17.62
N LYS A 196 -1.48 -0.91 -17.22
CA LYS A 196 -2.60 -0.94 -18.17
C LYS A 196 -2.78 0.38 -18.89
N GLU A 197 -2.55 1.50 -18.20
CA GLU A 197 -2.67 2.84 -18.79
C GLU A 197 -1.58 3.09 -19.85
N ILE A 198 -0.33 2.69 -19.58
CA ILE A 198 0.76 2.75 -20.59
C ILE A 198 0.49 1.81 -21.77
N GLU A 199 -0.09 0.63 -21.51
CA GLU A 199 -0.40 -0.36 -22.55
C GLU A 199 -1.69 -0.01 -23.31
N SER A 200 -2.47 0.97 -22.85
CA SER A 200 -3.75 1.36 -23.42
C SER A 200 -3.57 2.10 -24.75
N PRO A 201 -4.18 1.61 -25.85
CA PRO A 201 -4.07 2.23 -27.17
C PRO A 201 -4.88 3.53 -27.29
N THR A 202 -5.76 3.82 -26.33
CA THR A 202 -6.63 5.00 -26.31
C THR A 202 -6.17 6.06 -25.31
N PHE A 203 -5.06 5.82 -24.61
CA PHE A 203 -4.59 6.74 -23.58
C PHE A 203 -4.05 8.03 -24.19
N VAL A 204 -4.49 9.16 -23.64
CA VAL A 204 -4.08 10.50 -24.02
C VAL A 204 -3.08 10.97 -22.96
N CYS A 205 -1.79 10.74 -23.21
CA CYS A 205 -0.72 11.12 -22.30
C CYS A 205 -0.38 12.60 -22.44
N THR A 206 -0.33 13.37 -21.36
CA THR A 206 0.24 14.73 -21.37
C THR A 206 1.77 14.68 -21.19
N GLU A 207 2.48 15.78 -21.48
CA GLU A 207 3.92 15.88 -21.17
C GLU A 207 4.20 15.67 -19.66
N GLU A 208 3.34 16.22 -18.80
CA GLU A 208 3.46 16.11 -17.35
C GLU A 208 3.24 14.66 -16.86
N ASP A 209 2.29 13.94 -17.46
CA ASP A 209 2.07 12.51 -17.21
C ASP A 209 3.29 11.67 -17.59
N LYS A 210 3.87 11.97 -18.76
CA LYS A 210 5.03 11.26 -19.29
C LYS A 210 6.27 11.47 -18.43
N GLU A 211 6.51 12.71 -17.97
CA GLU A 211 7.63 13.04 -17.10
C GLU A 211 7.53 12.32 -15.75
N ALA A 212 6.38 12.42 -15.06
CA ALA A 212 6.15 11.76 -13.78
C ALA A 212 6.27 10.22 -13.87
N ALA A 213 5.74 9.63 -14.94
CA ALA A 213 5.84 8.19 -15.17
C ALA A 213 7.28 7.75 -15.49
N MET A 214 8.05 8.55 -16.23
CA MET A 214 9.47 8.28 -16.49
C MET A 214 10.31 8.35 -15.22
N GLU A 215 10.04 9.31 -14.33
CA GLU A 215 10.70 9.42 -13.02
C GLU A 215 10.43 8.20 -12.15
N LEU A 216 9.18 7.77 -12.04
CA LEU A 216 8.80 6.55 -11.30
C LEU A 216 9.54 5.31 -11.84
N LEU A 217 9.53 5.10 -13.17
CA LEU A 217 10.18 3.95 -13.77
C LEU A 217 11.69 3.96 -13.52
N GLN A 218 12.33 5.14 -13.52
CA GLN A 218 13.75 5.29 -13.20
C GLN A 218 14.04 4.97 -11.73
N LEU A 219 13.17 5.39 -10.80
CA LEU A 219 13.27 5.04 -9.38
C LEU A 219 13.19 3.52 -9.16
N GLU A 220 12.26 2.84 -9.82
CA GLU A 220 12.10 1.39 -9.69
C GLU A 220 13.22 0.59 -10.39
N LEU A 221 13.86 1.13 -11.43
CA LEU A 221 15.08 0.53 -12.04
C LEU A 221 16.27 0.52 -11.09
N ASN A 222 16.39 1.54 -10.23
CA ASN A 222 17.51 1.69 -9.30
C ASN A 222 17.38 0.79 -8.06
N ARG A 223 16.29 0.01 -7.93
CA ARG A 223 16.02 -0.85 -6.76
C ARG A 223 16.58 -2.26 -6.95
N ALA A 224 17.04 -2.86 -5.85
CA ALA A 224 17.68 -4.18 -5.83
C ALA A 224 16.77 -5.33 -6.33
N LYS A 225 15.45 -5.15 -6.31
CA LYS A 225 14.46 -6.06 -6.91
C LYS A 225 13.77 -5.33 -8.06
N VAL A 226 14.46 -5.23 -9.19
CA VAL A 226 13.88 -4.67 -10.42
C VAL A 226 12.71 -5.56 -10.86
N LEU A 227 11.54 -4.99 -11.09
CA LEU A 227 10.43 -5.72 -11.71
C LEU A 227 10.79 -6.05 -13.16
N PRO A 228 10.57 -7.30 -13.62
CA PRO A 228 11.11 -7.80 -14.90
C PRO A 228 10.61 -7.06 -16.15
N HIS A 229 9.59 -6.21 -16.02
CA HIS A 229 8.93 -5.52 -17.14
C HIS A 229 9.20 -4.01 -17.21
N ILE A 230 9.92 -3.43 -16.25
CA ILE A 230 10.11 -1.97 -16.16
C ILE A 230 10.79 -1.39 -17.42
N SER A 231 11.82 -2.07 -17.95
CA SER A 231 12.52 -1.58 -19.14
C SER A 231 11.63 -1.58 -20.40
N ASP A 232 10.66 -2.50 -20.50
CA ASP A 232 9.70 -2.52 -21.62
C ASP A 232 8.70 -1.37 -21.49
N LEU A 233 8.19 -1.12 -20.27
CA LEU A 233 7.30 0.00 -19.99
C LEU A 233 7.97 1.35 -20.28
N GLN A 234 9.24 1.50 -19.93
CA GLN A 234 10.00 2.73 -20.23
C GLN A 234 10.13 2.96 -21.73
N GLN A 235 10.45 1.92 -22.50
CA GLN A 235 10.54 2.00 -23.97
C GLN A 235 9.19 2.29 -24.62
N ARG A 236 8.09 1.75 -24.08
CA ARG A 236 6.73 2.03 -24.55
C ARG A 236 6.34 3.47 -24.28
N LEU A 237 6.53 3.94 -23.05
CA LEU A 237 6.21 5.30 -22.64
C LEU A 237 6.95 6.35 -23.50
N GLN A 238 8.22 6.10 -23.82
CA GLN A 238 8.98 6.98 -24.73
C GLN A 238 8.34 7.13 -26.11
N LYS A 239 7.71 6.07 -26.64
CA LYS A 239 7.04 6.03 -27.95
C LYS A 239 5.66 6.67 -27.95
N ILE A 240 5.04 6.91 -26.79
CA ILE A 240 3.75 7.61 -26.70
C ILE A 240 3.99 9.10 -27.02
N GLU A 241 3.37 9.59 -28.09
CA GLU A 241 3.39 11.02 -28.40
C GLU A 241 2.48 11.76 -27.40
N PRO A 242 3.00 12.77 -26.68
CA PRO A 242 2.19 13.55 -25.77
C PRO A 242 1.14 14.33 -26.56
N SER A 243 -0.12 14.23 -26.12
CA SER A 243 -1.22 14.97 -26.68
C SER A 243 -1.04 16.46 -26.40
N GLU A 244 -1.26 17.31 -27.42
CA GLU A 244 -1.38 18.74 -27.17
C GLU A 244 -2.53 19.00 -26.19
N PRO A 245 -2.36 19.92 -25.21
CA PRO A 245 -3.47 20.34 -24.37
C PRO A 245 -4.57 20.92 -25.24
N GLY A 246 -5.81 20.48 -25.02
CA GLY A 246 -6.97 20.97 -25.79
C GLY A 246 -7.07 22.50 -25.78
N PRO A 247 -7.68 23.11 -26.81
CA PRO A 247 -7.67 24.57 -27.02
C PRO A 247 -8.13 25.37 -25.79
N VAL A 248 -9.10 24.84 -25.03
CA VAL A 248 -9.62 25.46 -23.80
C VAL A 248 -8.59 25.50 -22.67
N LEU A 249 -7.82 24.43 -22.47
CA LEU A 249 -6.75 24.36 -21.46
C LEU A 249 -5.59 25.28 -21.82
N LYS A 250 -5.26 25.36 -23.12
CA LYS A 250 -4.23 26.27 -23.64
C LYS A 250 -4.60 27.74 -23.43
N GLU A 251 -5.85 28.11 -23.69
CA GLU A 251 -6.37 29.45 -23.44
C GLU A 251 -6.39 29.81 -21.95
N ARG A 252 -6.79 28.88 -21.08
CA ARG A 252 -6.81 29.08 -19.63
C ARG A 252 -5.41 29.18 -19.02
N ARG A 253 -4.46 28.33 -19.43
CA ARG A 253 -3.04 28.43 -19.03
C ARG A 253 -2.43 29.76 -19.49
N LYS A 254 -2.82 30.26 -20.67
CA LYS A 254 -2.41 31.59 -21.15
C LYS A 254 -3.02 32.71 -20.30
N ALA A 255 -4.29 32.61 -19.93
CA ALA A 255 -4.95 33.57 -19.03
C ALA A 255 -4.30 33.59 -17.64
N LEU A 256 -3.99 32.41 -17.08
CA LEU A 256 -3.26 32.27 -15.81
C LEU A 256 -1.91 32.98 -15.87
N LYS A 257 -1.10 32.71 -16.90
CA LYS A 257 0.21 33.34 -17.08
C LYS A 257 0.13 34.86 -17.19
N MET A 258 -0.90 35.38 -17.85
CA MET A 258 -1.12 36.83 -17.94
C MET A 258 -1.50 37.45 -16.59
N ARG A 259 -2.31 36.76 -15.78
CA ARG A 259 -2.69 37.22 -14.44
C ARG A 259 -1.56 37.12 -13.44
N GLN A 260 -0.75 36.07 -13.51
CA GLN A 260 0.45 35.94 -12.70
C GLN A 260 1.41 37.09 -12.96
N LYS A 261 1.68 37.40 -14.24
CA LYS A 261 2.51 38.55 -14.60
C LYS A 261 1.95 39.88 -14.07
N GLN A 262 0.62 40.05 -14.13
CA GLN A 262 -0.03 41.23 -13.58
C GLN A 262 0.12 41.30 -12.04
N LEU A 263 0.06 40.17 -11.34
CA LEU A 263 0.30 40.12 -9.90
C LEU A 263 1.76 40.49 -9.58
N ASP A 264 2.72 39.92 -10.32
CA ASP A 264 4.15 40.22 -10.14
C ASP A 264 4.45 41.72 -10.34
N GLU A 265 3.83 42.35 -11.35
CA GLU A 265 3.97 43.80 -11.59
C GLU A 265 3.38 44.64 -10.44
N LEU A 266 2.27 44.20 -9.83
CA LEU A 266 1.67 44.87 -8.68
C LEU A 266 2.50 44.67 -7.40
N GLU A 267 3.01 43.46 -7.18
CA GLU A 267 3.90 43.13 -6.06
C GLU A 267 5.20 43.91 -6.13
N ASP A 268 5.80 44.06 -7.31
CA ASP A 268 7.02 44.87 -7.49
C ASP A 268 6.77 46.37 -7.19
N VAL A 269 5.59 46.91 -7.50
CA VAL A 269 5.24 48.29 -7.09
C VAL A 269 5.08 48.39 -5.57
N TRP A 270 4.47 47.38 -4.94
CA TRP A 270 4.31 47.31 -3.49
C TRP A 270 5.67 47.21 -2.78
N ASP A 271 6.56 46.36 -3.28
CA ASP A 271 7.91 46.18 -2.77
C ASP A 271 8.77 47.43 -2.94
N ARG A 272 8.67 48.10 -4.10
CA ARG A 272 9.32 49.40 -4.29
C ARG A 272 8.79 50.44 -3.32
N SER A 273 7.51 50.40 -2.96
CA SER A 273 6.93 51.30 -1.95
C SER A 273 7.42 50.99 -0.54
N SER A 274 7.47 49.73 -0.14
CA SER A 274 7.92 49.31 1.20
C SER A 274 9.40 49.67 1.45
N HIS A 275 10.21 49.67 0.38
CA HIS A 275 11.61 50.10 0.41
C HIS A 275 11.80 51.61 0.15
N GLY A 276 10.72 52.39 0.10
CA GLY A 276 10.76 53.86 -0.07
C GLY A 276 11.18 54.35 -1.46
N ARG A 277 11.29 53.45 -2.44
CA ARG A 277 11.66 53.75 -3.84
C ARG A 277 10.46 54.18 -4.69
N PHE A 278 9.25 53.99 -4.18
CA PHE A 278 8.01 54.46 -4.75
C PHE A 278 7.16 55.08 -3.65
N LYS A 279 6.37 56.11 -3.97
CA LYS A 279 5.42 56.70 -3.03
C LYS A 279 4.06 56.77 -3.69
N PHE A 280 3.08 56.12 -3.07
CA PHE A 280 1.70 56.26 -3.49
C PHE A 280 1.25 57.73 -3.30
N PRO A 281 0.48 58.29 -4.25
CA PRO A 281 0.05 59.69 -4.21
C PRO A 281 -0.96 59.98 -3.07
N SER A 282 -1.61 58.96 -2.53
CA SER A 282 -2.49 59.05 -1.37
C SER A 282 -2.62 57.69 -0.66
N VAL A 283 -3.14 57.69 0.57
CA VAL A 283 -3.50 56.47 1.29
C VAL A 283 -4.58 55.69 0.52
N GLU A 284 -5.54 56.39 -0.09
CA GLU A 284 -6.57 55.77 -0.94
C GLU A 284 -5.96 55.03 -2.14
N ALA A 285 -4.91 55.58 -2.77
CA ALA A 285 -4.22 54.92 -3.87
C ALA A 285 -3.51 53.63 -3.42
N MET A 286 -2.93 53.63 -2.22
CA MET A 286 -2.32 52.45 -1.62
C MET A 286 -3.36 51.37 -1.30
N THR A 287 -4.49 51.74 -0.69
CA THR A 287 -5.60 50.80 -0.42
C THR A 287 -6.17 50.22 -1.71
N LYS A 288 -6.35 51.05 -2.75
CA LYS A 288 -6.81 50.58 -4.06
C LYS A 288 -5.84 49.59 -4.70
N HIS A 289 -4.53 49.81 -4.56
CA HIS A 289 -3.49 48.90 -5.05
C HIS A 289 -3.53 47.55 -4.31
N SER A 290 -3.63 47.58 -2.98
CA SER A 290 -3.74 46.37 -2.16
C SER A 290 -4.99 45.54 -2.52
N ASN A 291 -6.15 46.19 -2.65
CA ASN A 291 -7.38 45.51 -3.05
C ASN A 291 -7.23 44.89 -4.45
N ARG A 292 -6.56 45.59 -5.37
CA ARG A 292 -6.32 45.08 -6.71
C ARG A 292 -5.41 43.84 -6.72
N MET A 293 -4.41 43.77 -5.84
CA MET A 293 -3.60 42.57 -5.67
C MET A 293 -4.44 41.39 -5.17
N GLU A 294 -5.30 41.61 -4.18
CA GLU A 294 -6.16 40.56 -3.63
C GLU A 294 -7.18 40.06 -4.66
N GLU A 295 -7.76 40.95 -5.47
CA GLU A 295 -8.62 40.59 -6.60
C GLU A 295 -7.88 39.68 -7.59
N VAL A 296 -6.66 40.05 -8.00
CA VAL A 296 -5.89 39.26 -8.97
C VAL A 296 -5.51 37.89 -8.38
N ARG A 297 -5.20 37.79 -7.10
CA ARG A 297 -4.97 36.50 -6.41
C ARG A 297 -6.22 35.61 -6.47
N LYS A 298 -7.40 36.15 -6.13
CA LYS A 298 -8.67 35.42 -6.24
C LYS A 298 -8.97 34.99 -7.68
N GLU A 299 -8.65 35.82 -8.67
CA GLU A 299 -8.78 35.44 -10.09
C GLU A 299 -7.83 34.29 -10.47
N ILE A 300 -6.60 34.30 -9.97
CA ILE A 300 -5.62 33.21 -10.18
C ILE A 300 -6.14 31.91 -9.55
N ASP A 301 -6.58 31.96 -8.29
CA ASP A 301 -7.11 30.81 -7.57
C ASP A 301 -8.33 30.23 -8.31
N SER A 302 -9.25 31.08 -8.78
CA SER A 302 -10.42 30.63 -9.55
C SER A 302 -10.06 30.04 -10.93
N ILE A 303 -8.99 30.53 -11.58
CA ILE A 303 -8.50 29.94 -12.83
C ILE A 303 -7.86 28.58 -12.56
N ASN A 304 -7.09 28.45 -11.49
CA ASN A 304 -6.50 27.18 -11.05
C ASN A 304 -7.59 26.16 -10.72
N GLU A 305 -8.57 26.50 -9.88
CA GLU A 305 -9.74 25.65 -9.61
C GLU A 305 -10.46 25.19 -10.88
N ARG A 306 -10.55 26.06 -11.90
CA ARG A 306 -11.15 25.69 -13.20
C ARG A 306 -10.24 24.82 -14.06
N ILE A 307 -8.93 25.00 -13.98
CA ILE A 307 -7.95 24.16 -14.68
C ILE A 307 -8.00 22.78 -14.05
N ASP A 308 -7.97 22.70 -12.72
CA ASP A 308 -8.09 21.47 -11.93
C ASP A 308 -9.41 20.77 -12.25
N TYR A 309 -10.54 21.48 -12.20
CA TYR A 309 -11.85 20.95 -12.63
C TYR A 309 -11.85 20.41 -14.08
N LEU A 310 -11.16 21.07 -15.02
CA LEU A 310 -11.11 20.62 -16.43
C LEU A 310 -10.14 19.46 -16.66
N LEU A 311 -9.17 19.29 -15.75
CA LEU A 311 -8.32 18.10 -15.71
C LEU A 311 -9.09 16.93 -15.05
N ASP A 312 -10.01 17.24 -14.13
CA ASP A 312 -10.87 16.26 -13.44
C ASP A 312 -12.11 15.84 -14.26
N PHE A 313 -12.61 16.67 -15.21
CA PHE A 313 -13.84 16.40 -15.99
C PHE A 313 -13.65 15.74 -17.37
N LYS A 314 -12.65 14.86 -17.49
CA LYS A 314 -12.57 13.89 -18.60
C LYS A 314 -12.87 12.46 -18.13
N GLU A 315 -13.74 12.33 -17.14
CA GLU A 315 -14.60 11.16 -16.95
C GLU A 315 -15.96 11.38 -17.63
#